data_AF-A0A832JZH3-F1
#
_entry.id   AF-A0A832JZH3-F1
#
_cell.length_a   1.000
_cell.length_b   1.000
_cell.length_c   1.000
_cell.angle_alpha   90.00
_cell.angle_beta   90.00
_cell.angle_gamma   90.00
#
_symmetry.space_group_name_H-M   'P 1'
#
loop_
_entity.id
_entity.type
_entity.pdbx_description
1 polymer ?
#
loop_
_entity_poly.entity_id
_entity_poly.type
_entity_poly.pdbx_seq_one_letter_code
_entity_poly.pdbx_strand_id
1 'polypeptide(L)'
;MSFSMLGLDPAIVKAVSERGYDQPTPIQEQAIPVVLEGRDLRACAQTGTGKTAGFTLPLLQKLIQTPRKPGSKHIRALVLTPTRELAAQVEQSVMDYGHYLPVTSMVMFGGVGINPQIAKLKKGIDILVATPGRLLDHHSQGTVDLSQVEILVLDEA
;
A
#
# COMPACT_ATOMS: atom_id res chain seq x y z
N MET A 1 -0.05 22.76 -5.98
CA MET A 1 1.08 22.67 -5.02
C MET A 1 2.11 21.65 -5.56
N SER A 2 3.31 21.45 -5.02
CA SER A 2 4.20 20.33 -5.44
C SER A 2 4.16 19.19 -4.41
N PHE A 3 4.44 17.95 -4.82
CA PHE A 3 4.50 16.80 -3.91
C PHE A 3 5.49 16.97 -2.75
N SER A 4 6.60 17.67 -2.99
CA SER A 4 7.60 18.00 -1.96
C SER A 4 7.06 18.83 -0.79
N MET A 5 5.94 19.53 -0.97
CA MET A 5 5.30 20.30 0.10
C MET A 5 4.35 19.47 0.96
N LEU A 6 4.11 18.19 0.61
CA LEU A 6 3.17 17.32 1.32
C LEU A 6 3.81 16.50 2.46
N GLY A 7 5.05 16.81 2.85
CA GLY A 7 5.73 16.12 3.95
C GLY A 7 6.19 14.70 3.61
N LEU A 8 6.40 14.41 2.32
CA LEU A 8 6.90 13.13 1.82
C LEU A 8 8.44 13.12 1.74
N ASP A 9 9.02 11.95 1.95
CA ASP A 9 10.46 11.72 1.80
C ASP A 9 10.92 12.02 0.37
N PRO A 10 12.11 12.63 0.18
CA PRO A 10 12.65 12.93 -1.15
C PRO A 10 12.72 11.72 -2.09
N ALA A 11 12.94 10.51 -1.57
CA ALA A 11 12.96 9.28 -2.37
C ALA A 11 11.59 8.95 -2.95
N ILE A 12 10.51 9.19 -2.19
CA ILE A 12 9.11 9.05 -2.66
C ILE A 12 8.83 10.11 -3.73
N VAL A 13 9.17 11.37 -3.45
CA VAL A 13 8.94 12.48 -4.39
C VAL A 13 9.68 12.25 -5.70
N LYS A 14 10.90 11.71 -5.65
CA LYS A 14 11.68 11.32 -6.82
C LYS A 14 10.96 10.26 -7.65
N ALA A 15 10.50 9.17 -7.02
CA ALA A 15 9.78 8.11 -7.71
C ALA A 15 8.47 8.60 -8.36
N VAL A 16 7.74 9.47 -7.67
CA VAL A 16 6.51 10.11 -8.19
C VAL A 16 6.81 10.98 -9.42
N SER A 17 7.88 11.77 -9.38
CA SER A 17 8.30 12.62 -10.50
C SER A 17 8.75 11.78 -11.71
N GLU A 18 9.44 10.66 -11.50
CA GLU A 18 9.82 9.72 -12.58
C GLU A 18 8.62 9.05 -13.27
N ARG A 19 7.47 8.97 -12.60
CA ARG A 19 6.20 8.54 -13.20
C ARG A 19 5.49 9.65 -13.99
N GLY A 20 6.06 10.87 -14.03
CA GLY A 20 5.52 12.03 -14.72
C GLY A 20 4.45 12.78 -13.93
N TYR A 21 4.45 12.66 -12.59
CA TYR A 21 3.50 13.37 -11.75
C TYR A 21 4.14 14.64 -11.16
N ASP A 22 3.76 15.79 -11.72
CA ASP A 22 4.32 17.08 -11.31
C ASP A 22 3.55 17.73 -10.15
N GLN A 23 2.23 17.60 -10.16
CA GLN A 23 1.34 18.20 -9.15
C GLN A 23 0.36 17.18 -8.58
N PRO A 24 0.11 17.20 -7.26
CA PRO A 24 -0.90 16.38 -6.63
C PRO A 24 -2.30 16.81 -7.10
N THR A 25 -3.19 15.84 -7.23
CA THR A 25 -4.61 16.10 -7.51
C THR A 25 -5.31 16.64 -6.25
N PRO A 26 -6.49 17.28 -6.37
CA PRO A 26 -7.19 17.85 -5.21
C PRO A 26 -7.47 16.83 -4.09
N ILE A 27 -7.72 15.56 -4.43
CA ILE A 27 -7.93 14.51 -3.44
C ILE A 27 -6.62 14.12 -2.73
N GLN A 28 -5.48 14.18 -3.42
CA GLN A 28 -4.16 13.91 -2.84
C GLN A 28 -3.73 15.07 -1.92
N GLU A 29 -3.93 16.31 -2.34
CA GLU A 29 -3.63 17.51 -1.52
C GLU A 29 -4.39 17.48 -0.18
N GLN A 30 -5.62 16.95 -0.17
CA GLN A 30 -6.44 16.85 1.04
C GLN A 30 -6.14 15.58 1.85
N ALA A 31 -5.98 14.43 1.19
CA ALA A 31 -5.86 13.15 1.87
C ALA A 31 -4.47 12.93 2.49
N ILE A 32 -3.41 13.28 1.77
CA ILE A 32 -2.03 12.94 2.16
C ILE A 32 -1.69 13.51 3.55
N PRO A 33 -1.89 14.82 3.84
CA PRO A 33 -1.59 15.37 5.16
C PRO A 33 -2.38 14.71 6.28
N VAL A 34 -3.68 14.41 6.06
CA VAL A 34 -4.56 13.78 7.06
C VAL A 34 -4.06 12.39 7.44
N VAL A 35 -3.63 11.59 6.45
CA VAL A 35 -3.10 10.25 6.69
C VAL A 35 -1.74 10.31 7.39
N LEU A 36 -0.88 11.28 7.03
CA LEU A 36 0.41 11.49 7.69
C LEU A 36 0.28 11.88 9.16
N GLU A 37 -0.76 12.63 9.52
CA GLU A 37 -1.11 12.93 10.91
C GLU A 37 -1.66 11.71 11.68
N GLY A 38 -1.84 10.57 11.01
CA GLY A 38 -2.30 9.34 11.63
C GLY A 38 -3.81 9.29 11.89
N ARG A 39 -4.59 10.16 11.23
CA ARG A 39 -6.05 10.19 11.37
C ARG A 39 -6.72 9.21 10.41
N ASP A 40 -7.84 8.65 10.85
CA ASP A 40 -8.73 7.88 9.98
C ASP A 40 -9.39 8.80 8.96
N LEU A 41 -9.49 8.32 7.72
CA LEU A 41 -10.00 9.11 6.60
C LEU A 41 -10.93 8.27 5.74
N ARG A 42 -12.08 8.86 5.38
CA ARG A 42 -12.91 8.40 4.26
C ARG A 42 -12.80 9.41 3.12
N ALA A 43 -12.23 8.98 2.01
CA ALA A 43 -12.02 9.82 0.82
C ALA A 43 -12.97 9.40 -0.31
N CYS A 44 -13.90 10.29 -0.67
CA CYS A 44 -14.81 10.07 -1.79
C CYS A 44 -14.40 10.95 -2.98
N ALA A 45 -13.97 10.33 -4.08
CA ALA A 45 -13.67 11.01 -5.33
C ALA A 45 -13.98 10.10 -6.52
N GLN A 46 -14.19 10.71 -7.69
CA GLN A 46 -14.43 10.01 -8.95
C GLN A 46 -13.24 9.09 -9.30
N THR A 47 -13.49 8.02 -10.06
CA THR A 47 -12.43 7.16 -10.59
C THR A 47 -11.46 7.97 -11.46
N GLY A 48 -10.17 7.60 -11.46
CA GLY A 48 -9.15 8.32 -12.23
C GLY A 48 -8.67 9.63 -11.61
N THR A 49 -9.12 10.00 -10.41
CA THR A 49 -8.68 11.22 -9.71
C THR A 49 -7.39 11.06 -8.88
N GLY A 50 -6.72 9.91 -8.98
CA GLY A 50 -5.45 9.67 -8.29
C GLY A 50 -5.58 9.23 -6.83
N LYS A 51 -6.72 8.65 -6.43
CA LYS A 51 -6.95 8.10 -5.07
C LYS A 51 -5.86 7.11 -4.62
N THR A 52 -5.37 6.27 -5.54
CA THR A 52 -4.32 5.29 -5.25
C THR A 52 -3.08 5.96 -4.67
N ALA A 53 -2.51 6.95 -5.37
CA ALA A 53 -1.41 7.75 -4.83
C ALA A 53 -1.78 8.52 -3.55
N GLY A 54 -3.05 8.91 -3.41
CA GLY A 54 -3.58 9.56 -2.20
C GLY A 54 -3.43 8.73 -0.92
N PHE A 55 -3.50 7.39 -1.01
CA PHE A 55 -3.26 6.51 0.14
C PHE A 55 -1.89 5.83 0.13
N THR A 56 -1.31 5.49 -1.04
CA THR A 56 -0.04 4.76 -1.09
C THR A 56 1.15 5.62 -0.70
N LEU A 57 1.19 6.90 -1.09
CA LEU A 57 2.28 7.80 -0.74
C LEU A 57 2.40 8.03 0.78
N PRO A 58 1.34 8.40 1.51
CA PRO A 58 1.44 8.54 2.96
C PRO A 58 1.62 7.20 3.68
N LEU A 59 1.12 6.09 3.12
CA LEU A 59 1.39 4.75 3.65
C LEU A 59 2.89 4.43 3.60
N LEU A 60 3.54 4.64 2.44
CA LEU A 60 4.99 4.44 2.28
C LEU A 60 5.77 5.34 3.25
N GLN A 61 5.40 6.61 3.36
CA GLN A 61 6.00 7.56 4.29
C GLN A 61 5.95 7.07 5.75
N LYS A 62 4.79 6.56 6.20
CA LYS A 62 4.65 6.03 7.56
C LYS A 62 5.54 4.82 7.78
N LEU A 63 5.60 3.89 6.82
CA LEU A 63 6.39 2.66 6.97
C LEU A 63 7.90 2.90 7.04
N ILE A 64 8.42 3.95 6.41
CA ILE A 64 9.85 4.32 6.49
C ILE A 64 10.18 5.11 7.77
N GLN A 65 9.21 5.81 8.36
CA GLN A 65 9.38 6.48 9.65
C GLN A 65 9.40 5.49 10.82
N THR A 66 8.72 4.35 10.68
CA THR A 66 8.72 3.27 11.67
C THR A 66 9.37 2.00 11.11
N PRO A 67 10.68 2.03 10.77
CA PRO A 67 11.32 0.93 10.07
C PRO A 67 11.20 -0.37 10.84
N ARG A 68 11.01 -1.46 10.10
CA ARG A 68 10.85 -2.80 10.66
C ARG A 68 12.07 -3.17 11.52
N LYS A 69 11.82 -3.76 12.70
CA LYS A 69 12.87 -4.40 13.50
C LYS A 69 13.59 -5.48 12.66
N PRO A 70 14.92 -5.61 12.78
CA PRO A 70 15.66 -6.68 12.11
C PRO A 70 15.01 -8.06 12.37
N GLY A 71 14.73 -8.80 11.31
CA GLY A 71 14.14 -10.15 11.38
C GLY A 71 12.60 -10.24 11.49
N SER A 72 11.88 -9.14 11.72
CA SER A 72 10.41 -9.15 11.99
C SER A 72 9.51 -9.38 10.77
N LYS A 73 9.07 -10.58 10.44
CA LYS A 73 8.40 -10.90 9.15
C LYS A 73 6.92 -10.44 8.99
N HIS A 74 6.44 -9.54 9.82
CA HIS A 74 5.04 -9.18 9.89
C HIS A 74 4.59 -8.23 8.77
N ILE A 75 3.33 -8.37 8.37
CA ILE A 75 2.65 -7.43 7.46
C ILE A 75 2.25 -6.20 8.28
N ARG A 76 2.71 -5.02 7.87
CA ARG A 76 2.42 -3.75 8.54
C ARG A 76 1.29 -2.97 7.88
N ALA A 77 1.09 -3.15 6.58
CA ALA A 77 -0.03 -2.53 5.86
C ALA A 77 -0.81 -3.56 5.05
N LEU A 78 -2.14 -3.46 5.13
CA LEU A 78 -3.09 -4.26 4.35
C LEU A 78 -3.94 -3.33 3.48
N VAL A 79 -3.96 -3.60 2.17
CA VAL A 79 -4.86 -2.93 1.23
C VAL A 79 -5.83 -3.96 0.68
N LEU A 80 -7.13 -3.75 0.85
CA LEU A 80 -8.17 -4.60 0.29
C LEU A 80 -8.75 -3.97 -0.97
N THR A 81 -8.85 -4.77 -2.03
CA THR A 81 -9.45 -4.36 -3.31
C THR A 81 -10.51 -5.38 -3.74
N PRO A 82 -11.58 -4.97 -4.44
CA PRO A 82 -12.65 -5.88 -4.87
C PRO A 82 -12.24 -6.86 -5.96
N THR A 83 -11.31 -6.48 -6.85
CA THR A 83 -10.92 -7.28 -8.02
C THR A 83 -9.43 -7.61 -8.03
N ARG A 84 -9.06 -8.63 -8.81
CA ARG A 84 -7.68 -9.11 -8.95
C ARG A 84 -6.83 -8.11 -9.71
N GLU A 85 -7.43 -7.50 -10.72
CA GLU A 85 -6.83 -6.53 -11.62
C GLU A 85 -6.51 -5.25 -10.84
N LEU A 86 -7.45 -4.79 -10.01
CA LEU A 86 -7.21 -3.64 -9.14
C LEU A 86 -6.15 -3.94 -8.09
N ALA A 87 -6.15 -5.15 -7.50
CA ALA A 87 -5.10 -5.56 -6.56
C ALA A 87 -3.71 -5.47 -7.20
N ALA A 88 -3.57 -5.95 -8.43
CA ALA A 88 -2.32 -5.89 -9.18
C ALA A 88 -1.91 -4.45 -9.53
N GLN A 89 -2.87 -3.61 -9.93
CA GLN A 89 -2.60 -2.19 -10.24
C GLN A 89 -2.17 -1.38 -9.00
N VAL A 90 -2.82 -1.62 -7.86
CA VAL A 90 -2.45 -0.99 -6.60
C VAL A 90 -1.06 -1.45 -6.15
N GLU A 91 -0.76 -2.75 -6.25
CA GLU A 91 0.56 -3.24 -5.88
C GLU A 91 1.66 -2.73 -6.81
N GLN A 92 1.39 -2.60 -8.11
CA GLN A 92 2.30 -1.94 -9.04
C GLN A 92 2.55 -0.49 -8.64
N SER A 93 1.51 0.25 -8.24
CA SER A 93 1.67 1.63 -7.77
C SER A 93 2.52 1.72 -6.50
N VAL A 94 2.37 0.76 -5.57
CA VAL A 94 3.21 0.64 -4.37
C VAL A 94 4.67 0.40 -4.75
N MET A 95 4.94 -0.51 -5.70
CA MET A 95 6.31 -0.77 -6.19
C MET A 95 6.90 0.46 -6.90
N ASP A 96 6.11 1.14 -7.72
CA ASP A 96 6.56 2.31 -8.47
C ASP A 96 6.96 3.45 -7.52
N TYR A 97 6.09 3.83 -6.59
CA TYR A 97 6.37 4.93 -5.66
C TYR A 97 7.36 4.54 -4.57
N GLY A 98 7.44 3.25 -4.25
CA GLY A 98 8.37 2.67 -3.28
C GLY A 98 9.72 2.26 -3.85
N HIS A 99 10.00 2.55 -5.13
CA HIS A 99 11.17 2.02 -5.85
C HIS A 99 12.52 2.24 -5.13
N TYR A 100 12.66 3.39 -4.46
CA TYR A 100 13.87 3.78 -3.74
C TYR A 100 13.83 3.46 -2.24
N LEU A 101 12.80 2.77 -1.76
CA LEU A 101 12.58 2.50 -0.34
C LEU A 101 12.88 1.04 0.01
N PRO A 102 13.35 0.76 1.24
CA PRO A 102 13.55 -0.60 1.72
C PRO A 102 12.23 -1.23 2.20
N VAL A 103 11.19 -1.17 1.36
CA VAL A 103 9.83 -1.65 1.67
C VAL A 103 9.44 -2.73 0.66
N THR A 104 8.85 -3.82 1.14
CA THR A 104 8.45 -4.96 0.30
C THR A 104 6.93 -5.10 0.19
N SER A 105 6.45 -5.39 -1.02
CA SER A 105 5.03 -5.60 -1.30
C SER A 105 4.74 -6.97 -1.93
N MET A 106 3.49 -7.41 -1.78
CA MET A 106 2.95 -8.45 -2.64
C MET A 106 1.47 -8.28 -2.90
N VAL A 107 1.04 -8.79 -4.06
CA VAL A 107 -0.36 -8.99 -4.39
C VAL A 107 -0.81 -10.41 -4.05
N MET A 108 -2.05 -10.55 -3.55
CA MET A 108 -2.66 -11.82 -3.15
C MET A 108 -4.10 -11.91 -3.67
N PHE A 109 -4.33 -12.86 -4.57
CA PHE A 109 -5.67 -13.10 -5.10
C PHE A 109 -5.92 -14.56 -5.53
N GLY A 110 -7.19 -14.89 -5.75
CA GLY A 110 -7.65 -16.22 -6.18
C GLY A 110 -7.36 -16.53 -7.65
N GLY A 111 -7.63 -17.78 -8.08
CA GLY A 111 -7.43 -18.20 -9.47
C GLY A 111 -5.97 -18.50 -9.87
N VAL A 112 -5.06 -18.47 -8.90
CA VAL A 112 -3.67 -18.96 -9.03
C VAL A 112 -3.34 -19.89 -7.86
N GLY A 113 -2.32 -20.72 -8.00
CA GLY A 113 -1.86 -21.60 -6.91
C GLY A 113 -1.57 -20.83 -5.63
N ILE A 114 -1.93 -21.40 -4.47
CA ILE A 114 -1.71 -20.76 -3.17
C ILE A 114 -0.25 -20.84 -2.70
N ASN A 115 0.45 -21.92 -3.06
CA ASN A 115 1.81 -22.19 -2.61
C ASN A 115 2.84 -21.09 -2.96
N PRO A 116 2.84 -20.48 -4.16
CA PRO A 116 3.69 -19.32 -4.45
C PRO A 116 3.45 -18.14 -3.51
N GLN A 117 2.19 -17.88 -3.13
CA GLN A 117 1.83 -16.80 -2.20
C GLN A 117 2.33 -17.14 -0.79
N ILE A 118 2.15 -18.39 -0.32
CA ILE A 118 2.72 -18.87 0.95
C ILE A 118 4.25 -18.71 0.97
N ALA A 119 4.93 -19.08 -0.11
CA ALA A 119 6.38 -18.97 -0.20
C ALA A 119 6.86 -17.51 -0.13
N LYS A 120 6.12 -16.57 -0.74
CA LYS A 120 6.43 -15.13 -0.65
C LYS A 120 6.19 -14.58 0.77
N LEU A 121 5.08 -14.96 1.41
CA LEU A 121 4.80 -14.59 2.81
C LEU A 121 5.90 -15.05 3.78
N LYS A 122 6.43 -16.27 3.61
CA LYS A 122 7.52 -16.81 4.45
C LYS A 122 8.83 -16.01 4.38
N LYS A 123 9.06 -15.25 3.30
CA LYS A 123 10.20 -14.34 3.16
C LYS A 123 10.01 -13.06 3.99
N GLY A 124 8.76 -12.72 4.31
CA GLY A 124 8.39 -11.54 5.08
C GLY A 124 7.95 -10.39 4.18
N ILE A 125 6.70 -9.98 4.41
CA ILE A 125 5.99 -8.79 3.91
C ILE A 125 6.48 -7.45 4.46
N ASP A 126 6.12 -6.31 3.86
CA ASP A 126 5.68 -5.13 4.60
C ASP A 126 4.24 -4.76 4.25
N ILE A 127 3.92 -4.76 2.95
CA ILE A 127 2.63 -4.36 2.39
C ILE A 127 1.98 -5.56 1.70
N LEU A 128 0.75 -5.89 2.10
CA LEU A 128 -0.08 -6.88 1.43
C LEU A 128 -1.24 -6.18 0.71
N VAL A 129 -1.34 -6.34 -0.60
CA VAL A 129 -2.50 -5.92 -1.39
C VAL A 129 -3.29 -7.18 -1.74
N ALA A 130 -4.56 -7.28 -1.32
CA ALA A 130 -5.29 -8.53 -1.41
C ALA A 130 -6.76 -8.38 -1.80
N THR A 131 -7.27 -9.38 -2.53
CA THR A 131 -8.71 -9.61 -2.65
C THR A 131 -9.23 -10.36 -1.41
N PRO A 132 -10.42 -10.04 -0.87
CA PRO A 132 -10.92 -10.63 0.37
C PRO A 132 -10.97 -12.16 0.40
N GLY A 133 -11.47 -12.78 -0.68
CA GLY A 133 -11.63 -14.25 -0.72
C GLY A 133 -10.32 -15.01 -0.49
N ARG A 134 -9.27 -14.67 -1.24
CA ARG A 134 -7.97 -15.33 -1.08
C ARG A 134 -7.30 -15.00 0.27
N LEU A 135 -7.48 -13.78 0.78
CA LEU A 135 -6.97 -13.44 2.10
C LEU A 135 -7.60 -14.32 3.19
N LEU A 136 -8.91 -14.55 3.12
CA LEU A 136 -9.63 -15.44 4.03
C LEU A 136 -9.17 -16.90 3.89
N ASP A 137 -8.90 -17.39 2.68
CA ASP A 137 -8.29 -18.71 2.48
C ASP A 137 -6.97 -18.81 3.25
N HIS A 138 -6.07 -17.84 3.06
CA HIS A 138 -4.77 -17.82 3.75
C HIS A 138 -4.92 -17.74 5.27
N HIS A 139 -5.87 -16.95 5.76
CA HIS A 139 -6.16 -16.81 7.19
C HIS A 139 -6.68 -18.11 7.79
N SER A 140 -7.65 -18.75 7.14
CA SER A 140 -8.21 -20.03 7.59
C SER A 140 -7.17 -21.16 7.66
N GLN A 141 -6.16 -21.12 6.78
CA GLN A 141 -5.05 -22.07 6.76
C GLN A 141 -3.89 -21.69 7.69
N GLY A 142 -3.98 -20.56 8.41
CA GLY A 142 -2.91 -20.07 9.28
C GLY A 142 -1.62 -19.68 8.54
N THR A 143 -1.72 -19.33 7.26
CA THR A 143 -0.56 -19.00 6.41
C THR A 143 -0.29 -17.50 6.31
N VAL A 144 -1.19 -16.67 6.83
CA VAL A 144 -1.03 -15.22 6.97
C VAL A 144 -1.33 -14.81 8.42
N ASP A 145 -0.51 -13.90 8.95
CA ASP A 145 -0.69 -13.28 10.26
C ASP A 145 -0.89 -11.78 10.07
N LEU A 146 -2.02 -11.27 10.55
CA LEU A 146 -2.45 -9.88 10.43
C LEU A 146 -2.43 -9.15 11.80
N SER A 147 -1.93 -9.79 12.86
CA SER A 147 -1.95 -9.26 14.24
C SER A 147 -1.07 -8.02 14.46
N GLN A 148 -0.26 -7.65 13.46
CA GLN A 148 0.65 -6.52 13.49
C GLN A 148 0.35 -5.52 12.36
N VAL A 149 -0.83 -5.61 11.72
CA VAL A 149 -1.24 -4.61 10.74
C VAL A 149 -1.46 -3.28 11.47
N GLU A 150 -0.73 -2.26 11.04
CA GLU A 150 -0.76 -0.89 11.57
C GLU A 150 -1.65 0.02 10.70
N ILE A 151 -1.75 -0.30 9.40
CA ILE A 151 -2.48 0.50 8.42
C ILE A 151 -3.40 -0.41 7.61
N LEU A 152 -4.70 -0.11 7.61
CA LEU A 152 -5.70 -0.76 6.77
C LEU A 152 -6.24 0.25 5.75
N VAL A 153 -6.23 -0.14 4.48
CA VAL A 153 -6.89 0.58 3.39
C VAL A 153 -7.98 -0.29 2.80
N LEU A 154 -9.17 0.27 2.67
CA LEU A 154 -10.28 -0.35 1.95
C LEU A 154 -10.51 0.46 0.67
N ASP A 155 -10.09 -0.07 -0.47
CA ASP A 155 -10.31 0.58 -1.76
C ASP A 155 -11.66 0.15 -2.35
N GLU A 156 -12.34 1.11 -2.97
CA GLU A 156 -13.72 0.97 -3.46
C GLU A 156 -14.74 0.54 -2.37
N ALA A 157 -14.59 1.08 -1.17
CA ALA A 157 -15.51 0.93 -0.03
C ALA A 157 -16.68 1.93 -0.02
#